data_AF-A0A962CRJ5-F1
#
_entry.id   AF-A0A962CRJ5-F1
#
_cell.length_a   1.000
_cell.length_b   1.000
_cell.length_c   1.000
_cell.angle_alpha   90.00
_cell.angle_beta   90.00
_cell.angle_gamma   90.00
#
_symmetry.space_group_name_H-M   'P 1'
#
loop_
_entity.id
_entity.type
_entity.pdbx_description
1 polymer ?
#
loop_
_entity_poly.entity_id
_entity_poly.type
_entity_poly.pdbx_seq_one_letter_code
_entity_poly.pdbx_strand_id
1 'polypeptide(L)'
;MQLTAEQAGAQIVNIYQKAIKQTTELVKNQPDAEIIQTQFDDLLHSWQTELLTIGQHVMGMTEREKQQVGSAVNKEHVNMQYDKQAKQQFTAYSQGIFPYHQTNPELYQKLKSINIITQFAFFDLLKKQNPGAEEKWGDLMTPYVCSN
;
A
#
# COMPACT_ATOMS: atom_id res chain seq x y z
N MET A 1 1.70 19.50 10.76
CA MET A 1 1.24 20.28 9.59
C MET A 1 0.29 19.40 8.79
N GLN A 2 -0.89 19.90 8.42
CA GLN A 2 -1.85 19.13 7.62
C GLN A 2 -1.35 18.99 6.18
N LEU A 3 -1.43 17.78 5.62
CA LEU A 3 -1.09 17.54 4.21
C LEU A 3 -2.16 18.13 3.29
N THR A 4 -1.74 18.68 2.14
CA THR A 4 -2.66 18.97 1.04
C THR A 4 -3.09 17.67 0.35
N ALA A 5 -4.20 17.69 -0.39
CA ALA A 5 -4.65 16.54 -1.19
C ALA A 5 -3.58 16.06 -2.19
N GLU A 6 -2.87 16.99 -2.82
CA GLU A 6 -1.76 16.68 -3.73
C GLU A 6 -0.61 15.97 -3.00
N GLN A 7 -0.20 16.49 -1.84
CA GLN A 7 0.86 15.89 -1.04
C GLN A 7 0.48 14.49 -0.53
N ALA A 8 -0.75 14.32 -0.03
CA ALA A 8 -1.23 13.03 0.43
C ALA A 8 -1.29 12.01 -0.72
N GLY A 9 -1.84 12.39 -1.88
CA GLY A 9 -1.88 11.52 -3.06
C GLY A 9 -0.49 11.11 -3.53
N ALA A 10 0.45 12.05 -3.60
CA ALA A 10 1.83 11.77 -3.99
C ALA A 10 2.54 10.83 -2.99
N GLN A 11 2.34 11.02 -1.68
CA GLN A 11 2.95 10.15 -0.66
C GLN A 11 2.39 8.73 -0.70
N ILE A 12 1.07 8.55 -0.89
CA ILE A 12 0.46 7.22 -1.04
C ILE A 12 1.03 6.50 -2.26
N VAL A 13 1.13 7.18 -3.40
CA VAL A 13 1.72 6.63 -4.64
C VAL A 13 3.18 6.25 -4.42
N ASN A 14 3.97 7.11 -3.77
CA ASN A 14 5.37 6.81 -3.47
C ASN A 14 5.53 5.56 -2.57
N ILE A 15 4.68 5.40 -1.55
CA ILE A 15 4.70 4.21 -0.70
C ILE A 15 4.33 2.96 -1.51
N TYR A 16 3.34 3.05 -2.39
CA TYR A 16 2.94 1.94 -3.24
C TYR A 16 4.05 1.50 -4.20
N GLN A 17 4.70 2.46 -4.88
CA GLN A 17 5.85 2.18 -5.75
C GLN A 17 7.03 1.60 -4.96
N LYS A 18 7.30 2.12 -3.76
CA LYS A 18 8.31 1.60 -2.84
C LYS A 18 7.99 0.15 -2.44
N ALA A 19 6.75 -0.17 -2.12
CA ALA A 19 6.31 -1.51 -1.75
C ALA A 19 6.54 -2.52 -2.89
N ILE A 20 6.16 -2.17 -4.12
CA ILE A 20 6.43 -2.99 -5.32
C ILE A 20 7.94 -3.22 -5.50
N LYS A 21 8.73 -2.15 -5.44
CA LYS A 21 10.18 -2.22 -5.64
C LYS A 21 10.87 -3.08 -4.57
N GLN A 22 10.59 -2.83 -3.30
CA GLN A 22 11.21 -3.55 -2.20
C GLN A 22 10.80 -5.02 -2.20
N THR A 23 9.54 -5.32 -2.54
CA THR A 23 9.08 -6.71 -2.67
C THR A 23 9.75 -7.42 -3.84
N THR A 24 9.92 -6.74 -4.97
CA THR A 24 10.66 -7.29 -6.11
C THR A 24 12.10 -7.65 -5.74
N GLU A 25 12.77 -6.79 -4.97
CA GLU A 25 14.14 -7.09 -4.50
C GLU A 25 14.15 -8.21 -3.46
N LEU A 26 13.14 -8.28 -2.59
CA LEU A 26 13.03 -9.32 -1.56
C LEU A 26 12.90 -10.73 -2.15
N VAL A 27 12.14 -10.87 -3.24
CA VAL A 27 11.93 -12.16 -3.92
C VAL A 27 12.98 -12.45 -5.00
N LYS A 28 13.96 -11.56 -5.17
CA LYS A 28 15.02 -11.72 -6.16
C LYS A 28 15.89 -12.92 -5.82
N ASN A 29 16.20 -13.72 -6.82
CA ASN A 29 16.89 -15.01 -6.68
C ASN A 29 16.12 -16.06 -5.86
N GLN A 30 14.82 -15.84 -5.62
CA GLN A 30 13.90 -16.79 -5.00
C GLN A 30 14.42 -17.36 -3.66
N PRO A 31 14.67 -16.51 -2.65
CA PRO A 31 15.08 -16.99 -1.33
C PRO A 31 13.98 -17.83 -0.68
N ASP A 32 14.36 -18.54 0.37
CA ASP A 32 13.45 -19.40 1.13
C ASP A 32 12.26 -18.60 1.68
N ALA A 33 11.10 -19.26 1.71
CA ALA A 33 9.84 -18.62 2.09
C ALA A 33 9.88 -18.02 3.49
N GLU A 34 10.54 -18.68 4.45
CA GLU A 34 10.66 -18.19 5.84
C GLU A 34 11.45 -16.87 5.93
N ILE A 35 12.50 -16.72 5.11
CA ILE A 35 13.32 -15.51 5.02
C ILE A 35 12.47 -14.37 4.47
N ILE A 36 11.70 -14.63 3.42
CA ILE A 36 10.81 -13.65 2.80
C ILE A 36 9.71 -13.25 3.77
N GLN A 37 9.06 -14.21 4.43
CA GLN A 37 7.93 -13.93 5.32
C GLN A 37 8.31 -12.93 6.41
N THR A 38 9.44 -13.17 7.09
CA THR A 38 9.90 -12.31 8.18
C THR A 38 10.16 -10.88 7.68
N GLN A 39 10.94 -10.73 6.60
CA GLN A 39 11.28 -9.41 6.06
C GLN A 39 10.07 -8.70 5.46
N PHE A 40 9.17 -9.45 4.83
CA PHE A 40 7.95 -8.89 4.24
C PHE A 40 6.99 -8.40 5.31
N ASP A 41 6.89 -9.09 6.45
CA ASP A 41 6.05 -8.65 7.57
C ASP A 41 6.47 -7.29 8.12
N ASP A 42 7.76 -7.12 8.37
CA ASP A 42 8.30 -5.85 8.86
C ASP A 42 8.05 -4.71 7.87
N LEU A 43 8.30 -4.97 6.57
CA LEU A 43 8.06 -4.02 5.51
C LEU A 43 6.57 -3.68 5.36
N LEU A 44 5.70 -4.70 5.36
CA LEU A 44 4.25 -4.53 5.26
C LEU A 44 3.72 -3.70 6.43
N HIS A 45 4.17 -3.99 7.65
CA HIS A 45 3.80 -3.24 8.83
C HIS A 45 4.25 -1.77 8.75
N SER A 46 5.47 -1.51 8.28
CA SER A 46 5.97 -0.15 8.04
C SER A 46 5.10 0.61 7.05
N TRP A 47 4.83 0.03 5.88
CA TRP A 47 4.02 0.69 4.84
C TRP A 47 2.58 0.91 5.28
N GLN A 48 1.97 -0.06 5.98
CA GLN A 48 0.62 0.09 6.54
C GLN A 48 0.58 1.23 7.55
N THR A 49 1.59 1.34 8.43
CA THR A 49 1.67 2.41 9.43
C THR A 49 1.83 3.79 8.78
N GLU A 50 2.70 3.90 7.78
CA GLU A 50 2.87 5.14 7.00
C GLU A 50 1.56 5.54 6.29
N LEU A 51 0.86 4.57 5.69
CA LEU A 51 -0.41 4.82 5.00
C LEU A 51 -1.55 5.16 5.95
N LEU A 52 -1.64 4.50 7.11
CA LEU A 52 -2.60 4.85 8.16
C LEU A 52 -2.38 6.28 8.62
N THR A 53 -1.12 6.69 8.82
CA THR A 53 -0.76 8.07 9.19
C THR A 53 -1.23 9.07 8.13
N ILE A 54 -1.01 8.79 6.85
CA ILE A 54 -1.56 9.62 5.77
C ILE A 54 -3.09 9.60 5.79
N GLY A 55 -3.70 8.45 6.07
CA GLY A 55 -5.15 8.28 6.22
C GLY A 55 -5.77 9.19 7.28
N GLN A 56 -5.06 9.48 8.37
CA GLN A 56 -5.49 10.44 9.39
C GLN A 56 -5.67 11.85 8.81
N HIS A 57 -4.79 12.25 7.89
CA HIS A 57 -4.93 13.52 7.16
C HIS A 57 -6.08 13.47 6.15
N VAL A 58 -6.18 12.38 5.37
CA VAL A 58 -7.23 12.18 4.36
C VAL A 58 -8.62 12.15 5.00
N MET A 59 -8.76 11.61 6.20
CA MET A 59 -10.01 11.58 6.95
C MET A 59 -10.55 13.00 7.23
N GLY A 60 -9.65 13.95 7.52
CA GLY A 60 -10.01 15.35 7.77
C GLY A 60 -10.22 16.20 6.52
N MET A 61 -10.01 15.64 5.32
CA MET A 61 -10.20 16.35 4.06
C MET A 61 -11.67 16.45 3.66
N THR A 62 -11.99 17.44 2.82
CA THR A 62 -13.29 17.52 2.15
C THR A 62 -13.46 16.40 1.11
N GLU A 63 -14.69 16.12 0.70
CA GLU A 63 -14.95 15.09 -0.33
C GLU A 63 -14.25 15.39 -1.66
N ARG A 64 -14.12 16.66 -2.04
CA ARG A 64 -13.38 17.07 -3.24
C ARG A 64 -11.89 16.73 -3.14
N GLU A 65 -11.30 16.97 -1.98
CA GLU A 65 -9.88 16.66 -1.72
C GLU A 65 -9.65 15.15 -1.67
N LYS A 66 -10.53 14.39 -1.00
CA LYS A 66 -10.49 12.91 -1.01
C LYS A 66 -10.57 12.36 -2.43
N GLN A 67 -11.42 12.93 -3.29
CA GLN A 67 -11.50 12.57 -4.71
C GLN A 67 -10.18 12.86 -5.45
N GLN A 68 -9.50 13.97 -5.15
CA GLN A 68 -8.19 14.29 -5.73
C GLN A 68 -7.12 13.26 -5.30
N VAL A 69 -7.08 12.89 -4.02
CA VAL A 69 -6.19 11.84 -3.51
C VAL A 69 -6.47 10.51 -4.22
N GLY A 70 -7.74 10.09 -4.29
CA GLY A 70 -8.15 8.87 -4.99
C GLY A 70 -7.81 8.88 -6.48
N SER A 71 -7.90 10.04 -7.14
CA SER A 71 -7.54 10.21 -8.54
C SER A 71 -6.04 10.00 -8.79
N ALA A 72 -5.18 10.46 -7.88
CA ALA A 72 -3.74 10.23 -7.96
C ALA A 72 -3.41 8.73 -7.86
N VAL A 73 -4.04 8.01 -6.92
CA VAL A 73 -3.86 6.56 -6.76
C VAL A 73 -4.39 5.80 -7.97
N ASN A 74 -5.57 6.16 -8.48
CA ASN A 74 -6.13 5.54 -9.68
C ASN A 74 -5.27 5.78 -10.92
N LYS A 75 -4.72 6.98 -11.08
CA LYS A 75 -3.79 7.29 -12.17
C LYS A 75 -2.56 6.38 -12.10
N GLU A 76 -2.03 6.12 -10.91
CA GLU A 76 -0.91 5.20 -10.76
C GLU A 76 -1.25 3.76 -11.17
N HIS A 77 -2.43 3.25 -10.79
CA HIS A 77 -2.89 1.94 -11.27
C HIS A 77 -3.03 1.87 -12.80
N VAL A 78 -3.48 2.97 -13.43
CA VAL A 78 -3.53 3.10 -14.89
C VAL A 78 -2.12 3.11 -15.48
N ASN A 79 -1.18 3.85 -14.90
CA ASN A 79 0.21 3.89 -15.35
C ASN A 79 0.83 2.48 -15.37
N MET A 80 0.54 1.62 -14.39
CA MET A 80 1.05 0.25 -14.37
C MET A 80 0.62 -0.60 -15.58
N GLN A 81 -0.41 -0.19 -16.32
CA GLN A 81 -0.86 -0.86 -17.54
C GLN A 81 -0.31 -0.23 -18.82
N TYR A 82 -0.16 1.10 -18.83
CA TYR A 82 0.09 1.87 -20.06
C TYR A 82 1.42 2.62 -20.07
N ASP A 83 1.93 3.06 -18.92
CA ASP A 83 3.26 3.66 -18.83
C ASP A 83 4.34 2.58 -18.89
N LYS A 84 5.35 2.80 -19.73
CA LYS A 84 6.39 1.79 -19.98
C LYS A 84 7.17 1.45 -18.71
N GLN A 85 7.54 2.44 -17.91
CA GLN A 85 8.37 2.23 -16.73
C GLN A 85 7.56 1.59 -15.61
N ALA A 86 6.37 2.11 -15.32
CA ALA A 86 5.50 1.54 -14.29
C ALA A 86 5.07 0.11 -14.62
N LYS A 87 4.77 -0.17 -15.90
CA LYS A 87 4.46 -1.52 -16.37
C LYS A 87 5.63 -2.49 -16.19
N GLN A 88 6.86 -2.06 -16.49
CA GLN A 88 8.05 -2.89 -16.30
C GLN A 88 8.26 -3.25 -14.82
N GLN A 89 8.11 -2.28 -13.92
CA GLN A 89 8.23 -2.51 -12.48
C GLN A 89 7.16 -3.48 -11.96
N PHE A 90 5.90 -3.26 -12.34
CA PHE A 90 4.80 -4.13 -11.92
C PHE A 90 4.92 -5.55 -12.50
N THR A 91 5.42 -5.67 -13.74
CA THR A 91 5.70 -6.98 -14.36
C THR A 91 6.81 -7.73 -13.63
N ALA A 92 7.92 -7.05 -13.30
CA ALA A 92 9.01 -7.67 -12.56
C ALA A 92 8.56 -8.16 -11.17
N TYR A 93 7.78 -7.35 -10.45
CA TYR A 93 7.13 -7.75 -9.22
C TYR A 93 6.26 -9.00 -9.41
N SER A 94 5.32 -8.96 -10.37
CA SER A 94 4.37 -10.06 -10.62
C SER A 94 5.10 -11.37 -10.95
N GLN A 95 6.15 -11.29 -11.75
CA GLN A 95 6.99 -12.44 -12.11
C GLN A 95 7.82 -12.94 -10.93
N GLY A 96 8.34 -12.04 -10.08
CA GLY A 96 9.13 -12.40 -8.91
C GLY A 96 8.32 -13.14 -7.85
N ILE A 97 7.05 -12.78 -7.66
CA ILE A 97 6.20 -13.44 -6.66
C ILE A 97 5.54 -14.73 -7.19
N PHE A 98 5.37 -14.87 -8.50
CA PHE A 98 4.62 -15.98 -9.10
C PHE A 98 5.12 -17.40 -8.74
N PRO A 99 6.44 -17.68 -8.62
CA PRO A 99 6.92 -19.00 -8.22
C PRO A 99 6.33 -19.49 -6.89
N TYR A 100 6.08 -18.58 -5.95
CA TYR A 100 5.48 -18.91 -4.65
C TYR A 100 4.02 -19.36 -4.76
N HIS A 101 3.32 -19.06 -5.86
CA HIS A 101 1.93 -19.50 -6.04
C HIS A 101 1.79 -21.03 -5.93
N GLN A 102 2.80 -21.79 -6.37
CA GLN A 102 2.79 -23.25 -6.30
C GLN A 102 3.52 -23.78 -5.07
N THR A 103 4.66 -23.17 -4.71
CA THR A 103 5.53 -23.69 -3.64
C THR A 103 5.12 -23.24 -2.24
N ASN A 104 4.53 -22.06 -2.11
CA ASN A 104 4.00 -21.52 -0.85
C ASN A 104 2.82 -20.57 -1.12
N PRO A 105 1.60 -21.10 -1.35
CA PRO A 105 0.44 -20.30 -1.72
C PRO A 105 0.09 -19.21 -0.71
N GLU A 106 0.35 -19.45 0.58
CA GLU A 106 0.12 -18.47 1.65
C GLU A 106 1.04 -17.26 1.50
N LEU A 107 2.35 -17.49 1.32
CA LEU A 107 3.31 -16.43 1.02
C LEU A 107 2.93 -15.69 -0.26
N TYR A 108 2.50 -16.39 -1.32
CA TYR A 108 2.06 -15.74 -2.54
C TYR A 108 0.87 -14.79 -2.31
N GLN A 109 -0.16 -15.22 -1.57
CA GLN A 109 -1.31 -14.34 -1.25
C GLN A 109 -0.88 -13.13 -0.44
N LYS A 110 0.05 -13.34 0.50
CA LYS A 110 0.61 -12.28 1.33
C LYS A 110 1.37 -11.25 0.50
N LEU A 111 2.29 -11.69 -0.38
CA LEU A 111 3.02 -10.80 -1.28
C LEU A 111 2.06 -10.05 -2.22
N LYS A 112 1.03 -10.73 -2.72
CA LYS A 112 -0.01 -10.16 -3.59
C LYS A 112 -0.84 -9.06 -2.91
N SER A 113 -0.87 -9.00 -1.57
CA SER A 113 -1.64 -8.01 -0.83
C SER A 113 -1.18 -6.57 -1.08
N ILE A 114 0.01 -6.36 -1.66
CA ILE A 114 0.49 -5.03 -2.06
C ILE A 114 -0.50 -4.34 -2.99
N ASN A 115 -1.22 -5.09 -3.84
CA ASN A 115 -2.19 -4.56 -4.78
C ASN A 115 -3.33 -3.76 -4.12
N ILE A 116 -3.55 -3.97 -2.81
CA ILE A 116 -4.58 -3.27 -2.04
C ILE A 116 -3.98 -2.42 -0.92
N ILE A 117 -2.65 -2.27 -0.85
CA ILE A 117 -2.01 -1.60 0.29
C ILE A 117 -2.43 -0.14 0.41
N THR A 118 -2.68 0.56 -0.70
CA THR A 118 -3.10 1.96 -0.72
C THR A 118 -4.43 2.20 0.00
N GLN A 119 -5.25 1.16 0.18
CA GLN A 119 -6.52 1.27 0.92
C GLN A 119 -6.33 1.63 2.40
N PHE A 120 -5.14 1.40 2.96
CA PHE A 120 -4.81 1.81 4.33
C PHE A 120 -4.86 3.32 4.54
N ALA A 121 -4.79 4.12 3.46
CA ALA A 121 -4.98 5.56 3.52
C ALA A 121 -6.45 6.02 3.37
N PHE A 122 -7.39 5.09 3.16
CA PHE A 122 -8.82 5.37 2.96
C PHE A 122 -9.67 4.57 3.94
N PHE A 123 -9.83 5.08 5.17
CA PHE A 123 -10.43 4.34 6.29
C PHE A 123 -11.83 3.77 6.01
N ASP A 124 -12.69 4.49 5.28
CA ASP A 124 -14.01 3.97 4.92
C ASP A 124 -13.93 2.75 3.99
N LEU A 125 -12.98 2.77 3.05
CA LEU A 125 -12.72 1.63 2.19
C LEU A 125 -12.08 0.48 2.99
N LEU A 126 -11.13 0.78 3.87
CA LEU A 126 -10.45 -0.20 4.71
C LEU A 126 -11.44 -0.94 5.63
N LYS A 127 -12.32 -0.21 6.34
CA LYS A 127 -13.39 -0.80 7.17
C LYS A 127 -14.32 -1.69 6.36
N LYS A 128 -14.67 -1.27 5.15
CA LYS A 128 -15.55 -2.04 4.27
C LYS A 128 -14.91 -3.35 3.78
N GLN A 129 -13.61 -3.35 3.52
CA GLN A 129 -12.90 -4.51 2.96
C GLN A 129 -12.28 -5.42 4.03
N ASN A 130 -12.06 -4.92 5.24
CA ASN A 130 -11.48 -5.66 6.34
C ASN A 130 -12.34 -5.49 7.61
N PRO A 131 -13.22 -6.46 7.92
CA PRO A 131 -14.10 -6.42 9.10
C PRO A 131 -13.38 -6.29 10.45
N GLY A 132 -12.09 -6.65 10.54
CA GLY A 132 -11.27 -6.50 11.74
C GLY A 132 -10.43 -5.22 11.76
N ALA A 133 -10.62 -4.30 10.81
CA ALA A 133 -9.80 -3.09 10.71
C ALA A 133 -9.91 -2.19 11.94
N GLU A 134 -11.10 -2.02 12.49
CA GLU A 134 -11.32 -1.17 13.67
C GLU A 134 -10.68 -1.78 14.93
N GLU A 135 -10.77 -3.10 15.11
CA GLU A 135 -10.09 -3.79 16.22
C GLU A 135 -8.57 -3.68 16.10
N LYS A 136 -8.03 -3.81 14.89
CA LYS A 136 -6.59 -3.88 14.67
C LYS A 136 -5.91 -2.51 14.59
N TRP A 137 -6.59 -1.50 14.04
CA TRP A 137 -6.01 -0.18 13.75
C TRP A 137 -6.86 0.99 14.22
N GLY A 138 -7.92 0.77 15.00
CA GLY A 138 -8.85 1.80 15.46
C GLY A 138 -8.14 3.03 16.07
N ASP A 139 -7.10 2.81 16.88
CA ASP A 139 -6.30 3.88 17.49
C ASP A 139 -5.56 4.76 16.48
N LEU A 140 -5.21 4.20 15.32
CA LEU A 140 -4.58 4.92 14.21
C LEU A 140 -5.62 5.47 13.22
N MET A 141 -6.87 5.01 13.29
CA MET A 141 -7.96 5.41 12.38
C MET A 141 -8.73 6.63 12.88
N THR A 142 -8.03 7.58 13.50
CA THR A 142 -8.58 8.84 14.01
C THR A 142 -8.11 10.03 13.16
N PRO A 143 -8.84 11.15 13.12
CA PRO A 143 -8.38 12.35 12.43
C PRO A 143 -7.02 12.82 12.97
N TYR A 144 -6.17 13.35 12.10
CA TYR A 144 -4.93 13.97 12.53
C TYR A 144 -5.22 15.19 13.42
N VAL A 145 -4.65 15.21 14.63
CA VAL A 145 -4.77 16.33 15.56
C VAL A 145 -3.46 17.12 15.52
N CYS A 146 -3.52 18.39 15.10
CA CYS A 146 -2.39 19.30 15.29
C CYS A 146 -2.22 19.57 16.80
N SER A 147 -1.12 19.14 17.39
CA SER A 147 -0.70 19.66 18.70
C SER A 147 -0.38 21.15 18.54
N ASN A 148 -1.11 22.00 19.27
CA ASN A 148 -0.88 23.45 19.32
C ASN A 148 0.50 23.79 19.89
#